data_AF-A0A081NHL8-F1
#
_entry.id   AF-A0A081NHL8-F1
#
_cell.length_a   1.000
_cell.length_b   1.000
_cell.length_c   1.000
_cell.angle_alpha   90.00
_cell.angle_beta   90.00
_cell.angle_gamma   90.00
#
_symmetry.space_group_name_H-M   'P 1'
#
loop_
_entity.id
_entity.type
_entity.pdbx_description
1 polymer ?
#
loop_
_entity_poly.entity_id
_entity_poly.type
_entity_poly.pdbx_seq_one_letter_code
_entity_poly.pdbx_strand_id
1 'polypeptide(L)'
;MIFDLFKKNKAEEDKPSLPTPLNLRLGSAVELDLLPFQMIRQQLNLTLPSGVQTIEAVGTIDLGGGSSLCRFYTADDGFFQISTTGGFETQHINDIKLFVFEQTENLASQSGVNLWVSDHGKIGQPGFTLNSTQYERAWDSEVTGKIEPVRFTETVYSRDKNTATYDVDHLAMLYQRRLSNSGHYEYLLSSLEFTSDDEATAVISVGIDLEISSMSIM
;
A
#
# COMPACT_ATOMS: atom_id res chain seq x y z
N MET A 1 -39.21 -42.61 9.05
CA MET A 1 -39.37 -41.95 7.73
C MET A 1 -40.18 -40.68 7.96
N ILE A 2 -39.85 -39.50 7.47
CA ILE A 2 -38.64 -38.98 6.82
C ILE A 2 -38.87 -37.45 6.77
N PHE A 3 -37.82 -36.70 7.14
CA PHE A 3 -37.50 -35.30 6.82
C PHE A 3 -38.38 -34.10 7.21
N ASP A 4 -37.78 -33.41 8.18
CA ASP A 4 -37.77 -31.99 8.51
C ASP A 4 -37.32 -31.08 7.33
N LEU A 5 -37.49 -29.77 7.53
CA LEU A 5 -36.64 -28.70 6.98
C LEU A 5 -36.83 -28.25 5.51
N PHE A 6 -37.74 -27.29 5.31
CA PHE A 6 -37.54 -26.22 4.30
C PHE A 6 -37.69 -24.85 4.96
N LYS A 7 -36.72 -24.50 5.82
CA LYS A 7 -36.39 -23.09 6.05
C LYS A 7 -35.64 -22.62 4.81
N LYS A 8 -36.33 -21.81 4.01
CA LYS A 8 -35.81 -21.04 2.89
C LYS A 8 -34.64 -20.22 3.42
N ASN A 9 -33.41 -20.64 3.13
CA ASN A 9 -32.22 -19.82 3.36
C ASN A 9 -32.45 -18.52 2.58
N LYS A 10 -32.45 -17.39 3.30
CA LYS A 10 -32.24 -16.07 2.70
C LYS A 10 -31.01 -16.20 1.82
N ALA A 11 -31.15 -15.87 0.54
CA ALA A 11 -30.00 -15.66 -0.32
C ALA A 11 -29.05 -14.71 0.42
N GLU A 12 -27.86 -15.20 0.73
CA GLU A 12 -26.74 -14.30 0.98
C GLU A 12 -26.61 -13.49 -0.31
N GLU A 13 -26.96 -12.20 -0.23
CA GLU A 13 -26.69 -11.26 -1.30
C GLU A 13 -25.23 -11.40 -1.70
N ASP A 14 -25.00 -11.53 -3.01
CA ASP A 14 -23.69 -11.61 -3.67
C ASP A 14 -22.82 -10.43 -3.19
N LYS A 15 -22.10 -10.62 -2.09
CA LYS A 15 -21.06 -9.68 -1.68
C LYS A 15 -20.01 -9.74 -2.79
N PRO A 16 -19.64 -8.61 -3.41
CA PRO A 16 -18.61 -8.62 -4.42
C PRO A 16 -17.37 -9.29 -3.84
N SER A 17 -16.85 -10.31 -4.54
CA SER A 17 -15.63 -10.97 -4.09
C SER A 17 -14.49 -9.95 -4.18
N LEU A 18 -13.70 -9.85 -3.13
CA LEU A 18 -12.54 -8.96 -3.13
C LEU A 18 -11.60 -9.31 -4.29
N PRO A 19 -10.90 -8.31 -4.86
CA PRO A 19 -9.76 -8.55 -5.73
C PRO A 19 -8.76 -9.49 -5.06
N THR A 20 -8.31 -10.50 -5.81
CA THR A 20 -7.37 -11.53 -5.31
C THR A 20 -6.21 -11.75 -6.28
N PRO A 21 -5.46 -10.70 -6.68
CA PRO A 21 -4.24 -10.90 -7.46
C PRO A 21 -3.29 -11.87 -6.75
N LEU A 22 -2.70 -12.79 -7.52
CA LEU A 22 -1.89 -13.90 -7.03
C LEU A 22 -2.60 -14.85 -6.05
N ASN A 23 -3.94 -14.82 -5.98
CA ASN A 23 -4.77 -15.52 -4.99
C ASN A 23 -4.56 -15.07 -3.53
N LEU A 24 -3.97 -13.89 -3.32
CA LEU A 24 -3.86 -13.28 -1.99
C LEU A 24 -5.24 -12.89 -1.46
N ARG A 25 -5.50 -13.21 -0.20
CA ARG A 25 -6.76 -12.96 0.50
C ARG A 25 -6.52 -12.76 1.99
N LEU A 26 -7.56 -12.31 2.70
CA LEU A 26 -7.53 -12.26 4.17
C LEU A 26 -7.14 -13.63 4.75
N GLY A 27 -6.16 -13.63 5.66
CA GLY A 27 -5.61 -14.83 6.29
C GLY A 27 -4.64 -15.63 5.43
N SER A 28 -4.31 -15.20 4.21
CA SER A 28 -3.19 -15.77 3.45
C SER A 28 -1.88 -15.64 4.22
N ALA A 29 -1.01 -16.62 4.04
CA ALA A 29 0.35 -16.59 4.56
C ALA A 29 1.33 -16.39 3.40
N VAL A 30 2.24 -15.42 3.53
CA VAL A 30 3.20 -15.04 2.49
C VAL A 30 4.62 -15.16 3.04
N GLU A 31 5.46 -15.96 2.40
CA GLU A 31 6.89 -16.01 2.67
C GLU A 31 7.65 -15.32 1.54
N LEU A 32 8.65 -14.51 1.88
CA LEU A 32 9.41 -13.69 0.93
C LEU A 32 10.87 -14.16 0.84
N ASP A 33 11.33 -14.40 -0.38
CA ASP A 33 12.76 -14.53 -0.66
C ASP A 33 13.38 -13.14 -0.87
N LEU A 34 13.87 -12.56 0.22
CA LEU A 34 14.54 -11.26 0.25
C LEU A 34 16.07 -11.38 0.22
N LEU A 35 16.62 -12.53 -0.17
CA LEU A 35 18.08 -12.74 -0.23
C LEU A 35 18.81 -11.67 -1.06
N PRO A 36 18.31 -11.21 -2.23
CA PRO A 36 18.97 -10.15 -3.00
C PRO A 36 19.18 -8.84 -2.22
N PHE A 37 18.28 -8.54 -1.27
CA PHE A 37 18.34 -7.32 -0.47
C PHE A 37 19.25 -7.44 0.76
N GLN A 38 19.64 -8.65 1.17
CA GLN A 38 20.48 -8.84 2.36
C GLN A 38 21.85 -8.18 2.21
N MET A 39 22.46 -8.23 1.02
CA MET A 39 23.76 -7.62 0.76
C MET A 39 23.74 -6.09 0.81
N ILE A 40 22.58 -5.48 0.56
CA ILE A 40 22.38 -4.03 0.51
C ILE A 40 21.56 -3.53 1.69
N ARG A 41 21.28 -4.39 2.69
CA ARG A 41 20.43 -4.08 3.85
C ARG A 41 20.88 -2.84 4.61
N GLN A 42 22.19 -2.61 4.74
CA GLN A 42 22.72 -1.43 5.42
C GLN A 42 22.47 -0.11 4.66
N GLN A 43 22.14 -0.19 3.36
CA GLN A 43 21.75 0.98 2.58
C GLN A 43 20.26 1.31 2.75
N LEU A 44 19.44 0.35 3.19
CA LEU A 44 17.99 0.51 3.27
C LEU A 44 17.58 1.33 4.50
N ASN A 45 16.56 2.15 4.35
CA ASN A 45 15.83 2.82 5.42
C ASN A 45 14.66 1.97 5.94
N LEU A 46 14.48 0.75 5.42
CA LEU A 46 13.51 -0.21 5.95
C LEU A 46 14.19 -1.39 6.65
N THR A 47 13.51 -1.93 7.65
CA THR A 47 13.80 -3.25 8.17
C THR A 47 13.10 -4.29 7.29
N LEU A 48 13.87 -5.17 6.66
CA LEU A 48 13.31 -6.26 5.86
C LEU A 48 12.49 -7.19 6.78
N PRO A 49 11.23 -7.52 6.42
CA PRO A 49 10.43 -8.46 7.16
C PRO A 49 11.07 -9.85 7.12
N SER A 50 10.77 -10.65 8.13
CA SER A 50 11.32 -11.99 8.27
C SER A 50 10.24 -12.99 8.62
N GLY A 51 10.37 -14.22 8.14
CA GLY A 51 9.37 -15.26 8.39
C GLY A 51 8.08 -15.03 7.61
N VAL A 52 7.03 -15.72 8.04
CA VAL A 52 5.75 -15.75 7.34
C VAL A 52 4.90 -14.53 7.70
N GLN A 53 4.51 -13.79 6.68
CA GLN A 53 3.65 -12.61 6.76
C GLN A 53 2.19 -13.03 6.60
N THR A 54 1.38 -12.86 7.64
CA THR A 54 -0.06 -13.14 7.55
C THR A 54 -0.83 -11.89 7.13
N ILE A 55 -1.75 -12.04 6.16
CA ILE A 55 -2.59 -10.93 5.70
C ILE A 55 -3.74 -10.69 6.67
N GLU A 56 -3.73 -9.53 7.33
CA GLU A 56 -4.72 -9.13 8.33
C GLU A 56 -5.77 -8.15 7.78
N ALA A 57 -5.44 -7.39 6.73
CA ALA A 57 -6.40 -6.56 6.02
C ALA A 57 -6.09 -6.50 4.52
N VAL A 58 -7.11 -6.21 3.72
CA VAL A 58 -7.00 -5.97 2.27
C VAL A 58 -7.58 -4.61 1.95
N GLY A 59 -6.81 -3.78 1.28
CA GLY A 59 -7.22 -2.50 0.72
C GLY A 59 -7.42 -2.58 -0.79
N THR A 60 -8.46 -1.95 -1.29
CA THR A 60 -8.75 -1.87 -2.73
C THR A 60 -8.90 -0.43 -3.16
N ILE A 61 -8.20 -0.04 -4.22
CA ILE A 61 -8.21 1.32 -4.78
C ILE A 61 -8.49 1.22 -6.28
N ASP A 62 -9.53 1.89 -6.75
CA ASP A 62 -9.78 2.09 -8.18
C ASP A 62 -9.14 3.42 -8.62
N LEU A 63 -8.17 3.35 -9.53
CA LEU A 63 -7.50 4.53 -10.09
C LEU A 63 -8.19 5.03 -11.38
N GLY A 64 -9.28 4.39 -11.79
CA GLY A 64 -9.95 4.64 -13.06
C GLY A 64 -9.23 4.02 -14.25
N GLY A 65 -9.89 4.03 -15.41
CA GLY A 65 -9.31 3.51 -16.66
C GLY A 65 -8.96 2.02 -16.62
N GLY A 66 -9.57 1.25 -15.71
CA GLY A 66 -9.28 -0.16 -15.48
C GLY A 66 -7.99 -0.43 -14.70
N SER A 67 -7.37 0.60 -14.10
CA SER A 67 -6.21 0.45 -13.24
C SER A 67 -6.62 0.37 -11.78
N SER A 68 -5.97 -0.48 -11.01
CA SER A 68 -6.27 -0.67 -9.59
C SER A 68 -5.02 -0.88 -8.76
N LEU A 69 -5.09 -0.55 -7.48
CA LEU A 69 -4.13 -1.00 -6.48
C LEU A 69 -4.83 -1.94 -5.49
N CYS A 70 -4.15 -3.03 -5.15
CA CYS A 70 -4.54 -3.91 -4.05
C CYS A 70 -3.44 -3.85 -2.99
N ARG A 71 -3.80 -3.44 -1.77
CA ARG A 71 -2.90 -3.44 -0.61
C ARG A 71 -3.22 -4.63 0.30
N PHE A 72 -2.21 -5.37 0.72
CA PHE A 72 -2.35 -6.53 1.60
C PHE A 72 -1.54 -6.24 2.86
N TYR A 73 -2.22 -5.79 3.92
CA TYR A 73 -1.61 -5.42 5.18
C TYR A 73 -1.23 -6.66 5.97
N THR A 74 0.02 -6.68 6.44
CA THR A 74 0.58 -7.79 7.19
C THR A 74 0.50 -7.54 8.69
N ALA A 75 0.60 -8.61 9.49
CA ALA A 75 0.66 -8.51 10.95
C ALA A 75 1.94 -7.79 11.47
N ASP A 76 2.99 -7.70 10.66
CA ASP A 76 4.30 -7.14 11.02
C ASP A 76 4.49 -5.69 10.56
N ASP A 77 3.41 -4.89 10.59
CA ASP A 77 3.47 -3.43 10.37
C ASP A 77 3.99 -3.02 8.97
N GLY A 78 3.43 -3.66 7.94
CA GLY A 78 3.70 -3.34 6.54
C GLY A 78 2.60 -3.82 5.61
N PHE A 79 2.80 -3.64 4.30
CA PHE A 79 1.87 -4.11 3.29
C PHE A 79 2.54 -4.43 1.96
N PHE A 80 1.94 -5.36 1.23
CA PHE A 80 2.22 -5.56 -0.20
C PHE A 80 1.27 -4.68 -1.00
N GLN A 81 1.78 -3.92 -1.96
CA GLN A 81 0.96 -3.21 -2.94
C GLN A 81 1.16 -3.85 -4.31
N ILE A 82 0.07 -4.32 -4.90
CA ILE A 82 0.04 -4.85 -6.27
C ILE A 82 -0.72 -3.86 -7.13
N SER A 83 -0.08 -3.35 -8.18
CA SER A 83 -0.75 -2.54 -9.20
C SER A 83 -1.17 -3.41 -10.38
N THR A 84 -2.38 -3.21 -10.88
CA THR A 84 -2.90 -3.96 -12.03
C THR A 84 -3.59 -3.08 -13.05
N THR A 85 -3.63 -3.52 -14.31
CA THR A 85 -4.42 -2.87 -15.37
C THR A 85 -5.18 -3.90 -16.20
N GLY A 86 -6.50 -3.74 -16.29
CA GLY A 86 -7.38 -4.57 -17.11
C GLY A 86 -7.82 -5.90 -16.49
N GLY A 87 -7.52 -6.13 -15.21
CA GLY A 87 -7.93 -7.32 -14.47
C GLY A 87 -7.07 -7.58 -13.23
N PHE A 88 -7.26 -8.74 -12.58
CA PHE A 88 -6.50 -9.18 -11.40
C PHE A 88 -5.72 -10.49 -11.62
N GLU A 89 -5.78 -11.06 -12.83
CA GLU A 89 -4.97 -12.22 -13.18
C GLU A 89 -3.49 -11.84 -13.31
N THR A 90 -2.58 -12.81 -13.21
CA THR A 90 -1.13 -12.56 -13.15
C THR A 90 -0.60 -11.73 -14.32
N GLN A 91 -1.13 -11.89 -15.53
CA GLN A 91 -0.71 -11.11 -16.70
C GLN A 91 -1.11 -9.63 -16.65
N HIS A 92 -2.00 -9.25 -15.74
CA HIS A 92 -2.44 -7.86 -15.54
C HIS A 92 -1.65 -7.13 -14.46
N ILE A 93 -0.71 -7.80 -13.78
CA ILE A 93 0.14 -7.21 -12.75
C ILE A 93 1.20 -6.35 -13.43
N ASN A 94 1.27 -5.07 -13.04
CA ASN A 94 2.28 -4.14 -13.55
C ASN A 94 3.49 -4.09 -12.62
N ASP A 95 3.27 -3.97 -11.31
CA ASP A 95 4.30 -3.97 -10.29
C ASP A 95 3.82 -4.54 -8.95
N ILE A 96 4.78 -4.98 -8.14
CA ILE A 96 4.57 -5.41 -6.75
C ILE A 96 5.61 -4.72 -5.89
N LYS A 97 5.16 -4.08 -4.82
CA LYS A 97 6.03 -3.40 -3.85
C LYS A 97 5.74 -3.88 -2.45
N LEU A 98 6.79 -4.09 -1.67
CA LEU A 98 6.72 -4.18 -0.22
C LEU A 98 6.90 -2.78 0.35
N PHE A 99 6.01 -2.37 1.25
CA PHE A 99 6.17 -1.19 2.08
C PHE A 99 6.11 -1.55 3.55
N VAL A 100 6.90 -0.85 4.37
CA VAL A 100 6.78 -0.83 5.84
C VAL A 100 6.53 0.59 6.30
N PHE A 101 5.78 0.75 7.38
CA PHE A 101 5.52 2.06 7.97
C PHE A 101 6.77 2.55 8.71
N GLU A 102 7.19 3.79 8.45
CA GLU A 102 8.40 4.38 9.02
C GLU A 102 8.09 5.61 9.89
N GLN A 103 7.17 6.47 9.46
CA GLN A 103 6.70 7.59 10.27
C GLN A 103 5.18 7.74 10.15
N THR A 104 4.54 7.99 11.30
CA THR A 104 3.12 8.29 11.41
C THR A 104 2.96 9.50 12.31
N GLU A 105 2.37 10.57 11.78
CA GLU A 105 2.12 11.82 12.50
C GLU A 105 0.64 12.16 12.40
N ASN A 106 -0.08 12.14 13.54
CA ASN A 106 -1.46 12.58 13.58
C ASN A 106 -1.52 14.13 13.55
N LEU A 107 -2.28 14.67 12.60
CA LEU A 107 -2.40 16.10 12.35
C LEU A 107 -3.76 16.59 12.84
N ALA A 108 -3.82 16.96 14.11
CA ALA A 108 -5.04 17.46 14.76
C ALA A 108 -5.42 18.91 14.37
N SER A 109 -4.82 19.48 13.32
CA SER A 109 -5.12 20.84 12.88
C SER A 109 -4.89 21.06 11.38
N GLN A 110 -5.68 21.95 10.79
CA GLN A 110 -5.51 22.40 9.41
C GLN A 110 -4.12 22.99 9.16
N SER A 111 -3.51 23.64 10.16
CA SER A 111 -2.15 24.13 10.05
C SER A 111 -1.13 23.01 9.86
N GLY A 112 -1.31 21.85 10.53
CA GLY A 112 -0.48 20.66 10.32
C GLY A 112 -0.63 20.10 8.91
N VAL A 113 -1.88 19.95 8.44
CA VAL A 113 -2.18 19.53 7.06
C VAL A 113 -1.50 20.46 6.02
N ASN A 114 -1.55 21.77 6.23
CA ASN A 114 -0.95 22.74 5.32
C ASN A 114 0.58 22.61 5.22
N LEU A 115 1.28 22.10 6.24
CA LEU A 115 2.72 21.81 6.16
C LEU A 115 3.03 20.68 5.16
N TRP A 116 2.04 19.85 4.84
CA TRP A 116 2.18 18.78 3.86
C TRP A 116 1.76 19.25 2.47
N VAL A 117 0.58 19.85 2.32
CA VAL A 117 -0.04 20.05 1.00
C VAL A 117 0.07 21.46 0.41
N SER A 118 0.52 22.47 1.17
CA SER A 118 0.68 23.84 0.62
C SER A 118 1.72 23.91 -0.51
N ASP A 119 1.82 25.03 -1.22
CA ASP A 119 2.80 25.24 -2.30
C ASP A 119 4.26 24.99 -1.87
N HIS A 120 4.54 25.20 -0.58
CA HIS A 120 5.83 24.94 0.06
C HIS A 120 5.80 23.72 0.99
N GLY A 121 4.73 22.93 0.93
CA GLY A 121 4.55 21.72 1.72
C GLY A 121 5.46 20.59 1.27
N LYS A 122 5.57 19.55 2.10
CA LYS A 122 6.45 18.40 1.87
C LYS A 122 6.05 17.54 0.68
N ILE A 123 4.74 17.30 0.48
CA ILE A 123 4.27 16.34 -0.53
C ILE A 123 4.20 16.97 -1.91
N GLY A 124 4.56 16.20 -2.93
CA GLY A 124 4.55 16.64 -4.33
C GLY A 124 5.77 17.45 -4.74
N GLN A 125 6.73 17.76 -3.86
CA GLN A 125 8.01 18.40 -4.23
C GLN A 125 8.85 17.48 -5.14
N PRO A 126 9.82 18.01 -5.92
CA PRO A 126 10.71 17.19 -6.76
C PRO A 126 11.56 16.17 -5.98
N GLY A 127 11.76 16.40 -4.68
CA GLY A 127 12.44 15.47 -3.81
C GLY A 127 11.89 15.50 -2.39
N PHE A 128 12.17 14.44 -1.65
CA PHE A 128 11.76 14.26 -0.27
C PHE A 128 12.96 13.79 0.55
N THR A 129 13.18 14.37 1.73
CA THR A 129 14.27 13.95 2.62
C THR A 129 13.71 13.22 3.83
N LEU A 130 14.16 11.98 4.06
CA LEU A 130 13.83 11.17 5.23
C LEU A 130 15.14 10.75 5.91
N ASN A 131 15.31 11.06 7.21
CA ASN A 131 16.50 10.67 8.00
C ASN A 131 17.84 10.93 7.28
N SER A 132 17.98 12.12 6.67
CA SER A 132 19.13 12.55 5.83
C SER A 132 19.30 11.85 4.47
N THR A 133 18.43 10.90 4.14
CA THR A 133 18.36 10.28 2.82
C THR A 133 17.49 11.11 1.89
N GLN A 134 18.01 11.42 0.71
CA GLN A 134 17.25 12.08 -0.35
C GLN A 134 16.59 11.06 -1.28
N TYR A 135 15.32 11.29 -1.58
CA TYR A 135 14.57 10.63 -2.63
C TYR A 135 14.15 11.65 -3.68
N GLU A 136 14.04 11.19 -4.92
CA GLU A 136 13.54 11.94 -6.06
C GLU A 136 12.11 11.50 -6.37
N ARG A 137 11.27 12.42 -6.83
CA ARG A 137 9.88 12.10 -7.15
C ARG A 137 9.81 11.11 -8.30
N ALA A 138 9.08 10.02 -8.10
CA ALA A 138 8.93 8.95 -9.09
C ALA A 138 7.78 9.21 -10.05
N TRP A 139 6.66 9.75 -9.54
CA TRP A 139 5.52 10.14 -10.37
C TRP A 139 5.75 11.51 -11.01
N ASP A 140 5.49 11.59 -12.31
CA ASP A 140 5.70 12.80 -13.12
C ASP A 140 7.08 13.45 -12.86
N SER A 141 8.13 12.62 -12.85
CA SER A 141 9.51 13.01 -12.55
C SER A 141 10.05 14.12 -13.46
N GLU A 142 9.55 14.20 -14.70
CA GLU A 142 9.94 15.20 -15.69
C GLU A 142 9.33 16.60 -15.43
N VAL A 143 8.31 16.70 -14.57
CA VAL A 143 7.66 17.98 -14.27
C VAL A 143 8.50 18.78 -13.29
N THR A 144 8.87 20.00 -13.65
CA THR A 144 9.65 20.88 -12.76
C THR A 144 8.81 21.43 -11.62
N GLY A 145 9.40 21.53 -10.42
CA GLY A 145 8.72 22.10 -9.26
C GLY A 145 7.72 21.16 -8.60
N LYS A 146 6.90 21.69 -7.69
CA LYS A 146 5.88 20.92 -6.98
C LYS A 146 4.76 20.51 -7.96
N ILE A 147 4.27 19.28 -7.80
CA ILE A 147 3.05 18.81 -8.43
C ILE A 147 1.98 18.51 -7.39
N GLU A 148 0.72 18.44 -7.83
CA GLU A 148 -0.36 18.02 -6.95
C GLU A 148 -0.20 16.54 -6.57
N PRO A 149 -0.37 16.19 -5.28
CA PRO A 149 -0.43 14.79 -4.86
C PRO A 149 -1.60 14.05 -5.53
N VAL A 150 -1.40 12.77 -5.81
CA VAL A 150 -2.46 11.94 -6.37
C VAL A 150 -3.50 11.66 -5.29
N ARG A 151 -4.77 11.91 -5.63
CA ARG A 151 -5.91 11.61 -4.76
C ARG A 151 -6.53 10.28 -5.14
N PHE A 152 -6.76 9.42 -4.15
CA PHE A 152 -7.52 8.19 -4.31
C PHE A 152 -8.17 7.78 -3.00
N THR A 153 -9.21 6.96 -3.08
CA THR A 153 -9.89 6.38 -1.93
C THR A 153 -9.55 4.89 -1.85
N GLU A 154 -9.16 4.43 -0.68
CA GLU A 154 -8.91 3.03 -0.37
C GLU A 154 -10.05 2.48 0.48
N THR A 155 -10.71 1.43 0.01
CA THR A 155 -11.67 0.67 0.83
C THR A 155 -10.94 -0.49 1.51
N VAL A 156 -10.97 -0.52 2.85
CA VAL A 156 -10.24 -1.48 3.67
C VAL A 156 -11.17 -2.52 4.27
N TYR A 157 -10.80 -3.79 4.08
CA TYR A 157 -11.48 -4.96 4.60
C TYR A 157 -10.58 -5.65 5.63
N SER A 158 -11.04 -5.76 6.88
CA SER A 158 -10.30 -6.39 7.95
C SER A 158 -10.63 -7.89 8.08
N ARG A 159 -9.64 -8.67 8.53
CA ARG A 159 -9.84 -10.05 8.99
C ARG A 159 -10.59 -10.10 10.32
N ASP A 160 -10.44 -9.08 11.17
CA ASP A 160 -11.22 -8.94 12.39
C ASP A 160 -12.68 -8.66 12.04
N LYS A 161 -13.55 -9.61 12.39
CA LYS A 161 -14.98 -9.54 12.12
C LYS A 161 -15.69 -8.43 12.91
N ASN A 162 -15.03 -7.87 13.93
CA ASN A 162 -15.56 -6.75 14.69
C ASN A 162 -15.21 -5.39 14.07
N THR A 163 -14.26 -5.36 13.13
CA THR A 163 -13.93 -4.17 12.36
C THR A 163 -14.81 -4.12 11.12
N ALA A 164 -15.65 -3.08 11.03
CA ALA A 164 -16.43 -2.81 9.83
C ALA A 164 -15.50 -2.40 8.67
N THR A 165 -15.93 -2.64 7.44
CA THR A 165 -15.30 -2.03 6.26
C THR A 165 -15.36 -0.51 6.38
N TYR A 166 -14.26 0.15 6.03
CA TYR A 166 -14.15 1.60 6.06
C TYR A 166 -13.33 2.10 4.87
N ASP A 167 -13.49 3.38 4.56
CA ASP A 167 -12.74 4.05 3.51
C ASP A 167 -11.67 4.96 4.12
N VAL A 168 -10.57 5.11 3.40
CA VAL A 168 -9.49 6.07 3.68
C VAL A 168 -9.26 6.88 2.43
N ASP A 169 -9.40 8.20 2.54
CA ASP A 169 -9.02 9.10 1.46
C ASP A 169 -7.54 9.45 1.58
N HIS A 170 -6.83 9.39 0.45
CA HIS A 170 -5.40 9.65 0.38
C HIS A 170 -5.11 10.88 -0.47
N LEU A 171 -4.12 11.65 -0.03
CA LEU A 171 -3.30 12.50 -0.89
C LEU A 171 -1.87 11.96 -0.83
N ALA A 172 -1.43 11.30 -1.90
CA ALA A 172 -0.20 10.54 -1.89
C ALA A 172 0.78 10.95 -3.00
N MET A 173 2.06 10.68 -2.76
CA MET A 173 3.12 10.87 -3.73
C MET A 173 4.20 9.81 -3.55
N LEU A 174 4.64 9.21 -4.65
CA LEU A 174 5.72 8.24 -4.66
C LEU A 174 7.05 8.91 -5.01
N TYR A 175 8.05 8.59 -4.21
CA TYR A 175 9.44 8.95 -4.40
C TYR A 175 10.29 7.69 -4.49
N GLN A 176 11.47 7.81 -5.07
CA GLN A 176 12.42 6.72 -5.20
C GLN A 176 13.86 7.21 -5.10
N ARG A 177 14.76 6.30 -4.73
CA ARG A 177 16.21 6.48 -4.88
C ARG A 177 16.82 5.20 -5.40
N ARG A 178 17.86 5.32 -6.20
CA ARG A 178 18.62 4.16 -6.67
C ARG A 178 19.61 3.71 -5.59
N LEU A 179 19.62 2.42 -5.29
CA LEU A 179 20.57 1.83 -4.35
C LEU A 179 21.90 1.55 -5.06
N SER A 180 23.01 1.85 -4.38
CA SER A 180 24.33 1.81 -4.99
C SER A 180 24.76 0.37 -5.25
N ASN A 181 25.25 0.12 -6.47
CA ASN A 181 25.81 -1.16 -6.92
C ASN A 181 24.87 -2.37 -6.83
N SER A 182 23.55 -2.16 -6.80
CA SER A 182 22.57 -3.24 -6.63
C SER A 182 21.56 -3.36 -7.79
N GLY A 183 21.37 -2.30 -8.58
CA GLY A 183 20.33 -2.24 -9.60
C GLY A 183 18.91 -2.08 -9.04
N HIS A 184 18.75 -2.14 -7.72
CA HIS A 184 17.48 -1.97 -7.03
C HIS A 184 17.20 -0.52 -6.69
N TYR A 185 15.92 -0.21 -6.49
CA TYR A 185 15.45 1.05 -5.94
C TYR A 185 14.90 0.84 -4.53
N GLU A 186 14.96 1.90 -3.75
CA GLU A 186 14.13 2.04 -2.56
C GLU A 186 13.12 3.15 -2.81
N TYR A 187 11.90 2.91 -2.37
CA TYR A 187 10.75 3.79 -2.54
C TYR A 187 10.40 4.45 -1.21
N LEU A 188 9.86 5.65 -1.32
CA LEU A 188 9.21 6.35 -0.22
C LEU A 188 7.81 6.76 -0.70
N LEU A 189 6.78 6.21 -0.05
CA LEU A 189 5.41 6.62 -0.24
C LEU A 189 5.04 7.60 0.87
N SER A 190 4.80 8.85 0.49
CA SER A 190 4.24 9.87 1.38
C SER A 190 2.74 9.90 1.17
N SER A 191 1.97 9.78 2.23
CA SER A 191 0.51 9.74 2.19
C SER A 191 -0.07 10.62 3.30
N LEU A 192 -1.00 11.50 2.94
CA LEU A 192 -1.88 12.16 3.90
C LEU A 192 -3.22 11.43 3.88
N GLU A 193 -3.58 10.84 5.00
CA GLU A 193 -4.71 9.91 5.13
C GLU A 193 -5.83 10.54 5.93
N PHE A 194 -7.04 10.47 5.40
CA PHE A 194 -8.24 11.04 6.00
C PHE A 194 -9.26 9.92 6.21
N THR A 195 -9.61 9.67 7.47
CA THR A 195 -10.63 8.69 7.86
C THR A 195 -11.93 9.36 8.31
N SER A 196 -11.88 10.67 8.58
CA SER A 196 -13.01 11.55 8.86
C SER A 196 -12.65 12.99 8.48
N ASP A 197 -13.63 13.89 8.45
CA ASP A 197 -13.45 15.27 7.97
C ASP A 197 -12.44 16.09 8.80
N ASP A 198 -12.22 15.72 10.07
CA ASP A 198 -11.42 16.50 11.02
C ASP A 198 -10.08 15.85 11.39
N GLU A 199 -9.81 14.62 10.92
CA GLU A 199 -8.61 13.86 11.28
C GLU A 199 -7.80 13.50 10.05
N ALA A 200 -6.59 14.07 9.97
CA ALA A 200 -5.59 13.69 8.99
C ALA A 200 -4.41 13.01 9.67
N THR A 201 -3.86 11.97 9.05
CA THR A 201 -2.63 11.33 9.49
C THR A 201 -1.62 11.39 8.36
N ALA A 202 -0.45 11.95 8.60
CA ALA A 202 0.65 11.85 7.66
C ALA A 202 1.41 10.56 7.89
N VAL A 203 1.52 9.75 6.84
CA VAL A 203 2.16 8.44 6.84
C VAL A 203 3.29 8.45 5.82
N ILE A 204 4.48 8.09 6.27
CA ILE A 204 5.61 7.79 5.41
C ILE A 204 5.87 6.29 5.48
N SER A 205 5.81 5.64 4.34
CA SER A 205 6.20 4.24 4.17
C SER A 205 7.44 4.16 3.29
N VAL A 206 8.33 3.23 3.60
CA VAL A 206 9.53 2.93 2.79
C VAL A 206 9.45 1.52 2.25
N GLY A 207 9.95 1.31 1.04
CA GLY A 207 9.68 0.06 0.32
C GLY A 207 10.68 -0.31 -0.74
N ILE A 208 10.50 -1.52 -1.27
CA ILE A 208 11.30 -2.14 -2.34
C ILE A 208 10.38 -2.83 -3.33
N ASP A 209 10.87 -3.03 -4.56
CA ASP A 209 10.19 -3.90 -5.52
C ASP A 209 10.28 -5.36 -5.09
N LEU A 210 9.21 -6.10 -5.32
CA LEU A 210 9.18 -7.55 -5.23
C LEU A 210 8.94 -8.15 -6.61
N GLU A 211 9.61 -9.26 -6.87
CA GLU A 211 9.32 -10.11 -8.02
C GLU A 211 8.26 -11.13 -7.62
N ILE A 212 7.39 -11.54 -8.55
CA ILE A 212 6.41 -12.60 -8.30
C ILE A 212 7.11 -13.89 -7.82
N SER A 213 8.27 -14.22 -8.40
CA SER A 213 9.07 -15.38 -8.01
C SER A 213 9.66 -15.30 -6.60
N SER A 214 9.71 -14.11 -6.00
CA SER A 214 10.16 -13.91 -4.61
C SER A 214 9.05 -14.15 -3.59
N MET A 215 7.81 -14.40 -4.02
CA MET A 215 6.65 -14.56 -3.13
C MET A 215 6.12 -15.99 -3.15
N SER A 216 6.10 -16.62 -1.99
CA SER A 216 5.44 -17.92 -1.77
C SER A 216 4.15 -17.72 -0.99
N ILE A 217 3.01 -18.00 -1.61
CA ILE A 217 1.68 -17.79 -1.03
C ILE A 217 1.09 -19.15 -0.63
N MET A 218 0.68 -19.26 0.64
CA MET A 218 0.13 -20.47 1.27
C MET A 218 -1.34 -20.27 1.67
#